data_AF-X1GEN1-F1
#
_entry.id   AF-X1GEN1-F1
#
_cell.length_a   1.000
_cell.length_b   1.000
_cell.length_c   1.000
_cell.angle_alpha   90.00
_cell.angle_beta   90.00
_cell.angle_gamma   90.00
#
_symmetry.space_group_name_H-M   'P 1'
#
loop_
_entity.id
_entity.type
_entity.pdbx_description
1 polymer ?
#
loop_
_entity_poly.entity_id
_entity_poly.type
_entity_poly.pdbx_seq_one_letter_code
_entity_poly.pdbx_strand_id
1 'polypeptide(L)' 'IGIGAGSDCDGQVLVLHDILGLFKNFTPKFVKQYAHIGDEIRKAVQQYRDEVKKGIYPDEKHSF' A
#
# COMPACT_ATOMS: atom_id res chain seq x y z
N ILE A 1 15.54 19.23 8.04
CA ILE A 1 14.66 18.10 7.66
C ILE A 1 13.75 17.78 8.85
N GLY A 2 12.44 17.99 8.71
CA GLY A 2 11.46 17.75 9.78
C GLY A 2 10.56 16.53 9.50
N ILE A 3 10.04 15.93 10.58
CA ILE A 3 8.92 14.97 10.55
C ILE A 3 7.94 15.39 11.64
N GLY A 4 6.75 15.86 11.24
CA GLY A 4 5.79 16.43 12.19
C GLY A 4 6.25 17.70 12.90
N ALA A 5 7.23 18.41 12.35
CA ALA A 5 7.79 19.65 12.92
C ALA A 5 7.20 20.94 12.30
N GLY A 6 6.08 20.84 11.58
CA GLY A 6 5.50 21.96 10.83
C GLY A 6 6.24 22.25 9.52
N SER A 7 5.82 23.32 8.83
CA SER A 7 6.36 23.73 7.53
C SER A 7 7.71 24.46 7.61
N ASP A 8 8.09 24.96 8.79
CA ASP A 8 9.27 25.82 8.98
C ASP A 8 10.55 24.99 9.13
N CYS A 9 10.81 24.14 8.14
CA CYS A 9 11.99 23.30 8.01
C CYS A 9 12.48 23.36 6.56
N ASP A 10 13.78 23.28 6.32
CA ASP A 10 14.36 23.29 4.96
C ASP A 10 13.98 22.07 4.08
N GLY A 11 13.30 21.09 4.67
CA GLY A 11 12.80 19.90 3.98
C GLY A 11 12.04 18.99 4.93
N GLN A 12 11.35 17.99 4.39
CA GLN A 12 10.47 17.10 5.13
C GLN A 12 10.83 15.63 4.88
N VAL A 13 10.58 14.79 5.86
CA VAL A 13 10.72 13.33 5.76
C VAL A 13 9.48 12.65 6.34
N LEU A 14 9.01 11.62 5.65
CA LEU A 14 7.94 10.73 6.10
C LEU A 14 8.34 9.29 5.81
N VAL A 15 7.77 8.35 6.56
CA VAL A 15 7.97 6.91 6.30
C VAL A 15 7.20 6.52 5.03
N LEU A 16 7.85 5.82 4.12
CA LEU A 16 7.25 5.39 2.84
C LEU A 16 5.93 4.63 3.04
N HIS A 17 5.89 3.69 3.99
CA HIS A 17 4.71 2.89 4.28
C HIS A 17 3.52 3.73 4.75
N ASP A 18 3.79 4.81 5.49
CA ASP A 18 2.76 5.71 6.03
C ASP A 18 2.16 6.56 4.91
N ILE A 19 2.99 7.12 4.02
CA ILE A 19 2.50 7.92 2.88
C ILE A 19 1.75 7.07 1.84
N LEU A 20 2.11 5.79 1.71
CA LEU A 20 1.42 4.85 0.82
C LEU A 20 0.18 4.22 1.43
N GLY A 21 -0.12 4.48 2.70
CA GLY A 21 -1.27 3.92 3.39
C GLY A 21 -1.25 2.39 3.41
N LEU A 22 -0.08 1.79 3.68
CA LEU A 22 0.06 0.33 3.70
C LEU A 22 -0.68 -0.29 4.89
N PHE A 23 -0.70 0.39 6.03
CA PHE A 23 -1.33 -0.06 7.26
C PHE A 23 -2.52 0.83 7.62
N LYS A 24 -3.64 0.22 8.01
CA LYS A 24 -4.87 0.94 8.39
C LYS A 24 -5.01 1.21 9.88
N ASN A 25 -4.31 0.44 10.71
CA ASN A 25 -4.59 0.41 12.15
C ASN A 25 -4.08 1.65 12.88
N PHE A 26 -3.10 2.36 12.30
CA PHE A 26 -2.55 3.57 12.88
C PHE A 26 -1.96 4.44 11.78
N THR A 27 -2.34 5.71 11.74
CA THR A 27 -1.70 6.72 10.90
C THR A 27 -1.40 7.93 11.79
N PRO A 28 -0.12 8.28 12.01
CA PRO A 28 0.23 9.43 12.84
C PRO A 28 -0.42 10.72 12.30
N LYS A 29 -0.81 11.64 13.20
CA LYS A 29 -1.53 12.87 12.82
C LYS A 29 -0.78 13.76 11.82
N PHE A 30 0.56 13.70 11.81
CA PHE A 30 1.41 14.48 10.90
C PHE A 30 1.58 13.82 9.52
N VAL A 31 1.05 12.62 9.30
CA VAL A 31 1.13 11.92 8.03
C VAL A 31 -0.05 12.31 7.16
N LYS A 32 0.25 12.72 5.93
CA LYS A 32 -0.72 12.73 4.83
C LYS A 32 -0.54 11.45 4.01
N GLN A 33 -1.60 10.66 3.89
CA GLN A 33 -1.62 9.52 2.97
C GLN A 33 -1.85 10.04 1.55
N TYR A 34 -1.02 9.59 0.61
CA TYR A 34 -1.13 9.89 -0.81
C TYR A 34 -1.73 8.71 -1.60
N ALA A 35 -1.79 7.53 -0.99
CA ALA A 35 -2.41 6.33 -1.54
C ALA A 35 -2.95 5.44 -0.41
N HIS A 36 -3.77 4.44 -0.78
CA HIS A 36 -4.28 3.39 0.12
C HIS A 36 -3.84 2.01 -0.38
N ILE A 37 -2.53 1.83 -0.57
CA ILE A 37 -1.94 0.64 -1.21
C ILE A 37 -2.26 -0.66 -0.44
N GLY A 38 -2.48 -0.58 0.88
CA GLY A 38 -2.89 -1.75 1.67
C GLY A 38 -4.21 -2.38 1.18
N ASP A 39 -5.14 -1.59 0.65
CA ASP A 39 -6.39 -2.11 0.09
C ASP A 39 -6.21 -2.76 -1.26
N GLU A 40 -5.42 -2.14 -2.14
CA GLU A 40 -5.11 -2.69 -3.46
C GLU A 40 -4.35 -4.01 -3.33
N ILE A 41 -3.39 -4.12 -2.40
CA ILE A 41 -2.70 -5.37 -2.11
C ILE A 41 -3.70 -6.43 -1.63
N ARG A 42 -4.59 -6.10 -0.68
CA ARG A 42 -5.59 -7.04 -0.19
C ARG A 42 -6.48 -7.54 -1.32
N LYS A 43 -6.95 -6.65 -2.18
CA LYS A 43 -7.77 -6.98 -3.35
C LYS A 43 -7.04 -7.89 -4.32
N ALA A 44 -5.79 -7.57 -4.66
CA ALA A 44 -4.98 -8.37 -5.58
C ALA A 44 -4.76 -9.80 -5.05
N VAL A 45 -4.45 -9.94 -3.75
CA VAL A 45 -4.26 -11.25 -3.12
C VAL A 45 -5.57 -12.05 -3.08
N GLN A 46 -6.70 -11.40 -2.80
CA GLN A 46 -8.01 -12.05 -2.83
C GLN A 46 -8.38 -12.53 -4.24
N GLN A 47 -8.16 -11.70 -5.25
CA GLN A 47 -8.40 -12.05 -6.64
C GLN A 47 -7.55 -13.25 -7.06
N TYR A 48 -6.24 -13.20 -6.79
CA TYR A 48 -5.33 -14.31 -7.06
C TYR A 48 -5.81 -15.62 -6.40
N ARG A 49 -6.15 -15.57 -5.11
CA ARG A 49 -6.70 -16.71 -4.37
C ARG A 49 -7.94 -17.27 -5.06
N ASP A 50 -8.85 -16.41 -5.48
CA ASP A 50 -10.12 -16.82 -6.08
C ASP A 50 -9.93 -17.42 -7.48
N GLU A 51 -9.00 -16.87 -8.27
CA GLU A 51 -8.62 -17.42 -9.58
C GLU A 51 -7.97 -18.79 -9.45
N VAL A 52 -7.06 -18.99 -8.49
CA VAL A 52 -6.46 -20.30 -8.19
C VAL A 52 -7.54 -21.30 -7.77
N LYS A 53 -8.44 -20.92 -6.85
CA LYS A 53 -9.51 -21.80 -6.38
C LYS A 53 -10.49 -22.21 -7.49
N LYS A 54 -10.68 -21.35 -8.48
CA LYS A 54 -11.56 -21.60 -9.63
C LYS A 54 -10.84 -22.31 -10.79
N GLY A 55 -9.53 -22.54 -10.67
CA GLY A 55 -8.72 -23.08 -11.77
C GLY A 55 -8.59 -22.14 -12.97
N ILE A 56 -8.81 -20.84 -12.76
CA ILE A 56 -8.62 -19.80 -13.80
C ILE A 56 -7.13 -19.50 -13.96
N TYR A 57 -6.39 -19.49 -12.84
CA TYR A 57 -4.94 -19.36 -12.81
C TYR A 57 -4.30 -20.68 -12.34
N PRO A 58 -3.19 -21.13 -12.94
CA PRO A 58 -2.59 -20.57 -14.16
C PRO A 58 -3.43 -20.90 -15.40
N ASP A 59 -3.38 -20.02 -16.40
CA ASP A 59 -3.94 -20.28 -17.74
C ASP A 59 -2.82 -20.78 -18.68
N GLU A 60 -3.16 -20.98 -19.96
CA GLU A 60 -2.19 -21.41 -20.98
C GLU A 60 -1.03 -20.41 -21.18
N LYS A 61 -1.26 -19.11 -20.97
CA LYS A 61 -0.20 -18.10 -21.13
C LYS A 61 0.79 -18.11 -19.97
N HIS A 62 0.38 -18.65 -18.83
CA HIS A 62 1.18 -18.75 -17.61
C HIS A 62 1.61 -20.19 -17.30
N SER A 63 1.61 -21.07 -18.31
CA SER A 63 2.03 -22.47 -18.22
C SER A 63 3.02 -22.82 -19.35
N PHE A 64 3.87 -23.84 -19.15
CA PHE A 64 4.83 -24.35 -20.14
C PHE A 64 4.37 -25.67 -20.77
#